data_AF-A0A484KN11-F1
#
_entry.id   AF-A0A484KN11-F1
#
_cell.length_a   1.000
_cell.length_b   1.000
_cell.length_c   1.000
_cell.angle_alpha   90.00
_cell.angle_beta   90.00
_cell.angle_gamma   90.00
#
_symmetry.space_group_name_H-M   'P 1'
#
loop_
_entity.id
_entity.type
_entity.pdbx_description
1 polymer ?
#
loop_
_entity_poly.entity_id
_entity_poly.type
_entity_poly.pdbx_seq_one_letter_code
_entity_poly.pdbx_strand_id
1 'polypeptide(L)'
;MLILQILTLTWKISQKRKVFQPHFTLSVESLFHFCEAIDVCCNRCYSPIAKIGLEAVLMSTPPVGIIHADHEKVLKFLNWAISIAVQSETSGTRHVQDDCCNLKVFSEEEGENSLISKLLRWLTASAILGKISYNLKRFYSLDRSKLVNLQCLLAWDEERYFDSNKEFACQESILAMSIFYLQQLLGTNYKLLPSVVSGLLLLLHHLSSAGSEALVGDAAHVSELCKKVRCPVEANSSWRWAFYQPWKDHSSNLRDSEKVEEMHACQLLLLFVSKMLGGNSLFSGVFSIEEVEKLGVFEWERSILTLKE
;
A
#
# COMPACT_ATOMS: atom_id res chain seq x y z
N MET A 1 17.20 -13.68 -18.64
CA MET A 1 16.09 -12.96 -19.29
C MET A 1 14.91 -13.85 -19.66
N LEU A 2 15.11 -15.02 -20.28
CA LEU A 2 14.02 -15.93 -20.66
C LEU A 2 13.11 -16.34 -19.49
N ILE A 3 13.68 -16.67 -18.32
CA ILE A 3 12.91 -17.07 -17.13
C ILE A 3 12.00 -15.92 -16.66
N LEU A 4 12.52 -14.69 -16.59
CA LEU A 4 11.74 -13.51 -16.21
C LEU A 4 10.57 -13.29 -17.19
N GLN A 5 10.82 -13.40 -18.50
CA GLN A 5 9.78 -13.30 -19.52
C GLN A 5 8.70 -14.38 -19.36
N ILE A 6 9.09 -15.63 -19.09
CA ILE A 6 8.15 -16.72 -18.84
C ILE A 6 7.29 -16.42 -17.60
N LEU A 7 7.91 -15.93 -16.51
CA LEU A 7 7.20 -15.57 -15.28
C LEU A 7 6.22 -14.40 -15.52
N THR A 8 6.67 -13.33 -16.16
CA THR A 8 5.83 -12.17 -16.50
C THR A 8 4.64 -12.58 -17.37
N LEU A 9 4.87 -13.42 -18.41
CA LEU A 9 3.78 -13.93 -19.25
C LEU A 9 2.82 -14.82 -18.46
N THR A 10 3.34 -15.69 -17.60
CA THR A 10 2.53 -16.56 -16.73
C THR A 10 1.64 -15.73 -15.80
N TRP A 11 2.19 -14.69 -15.18
CA TRP A 11 1.43 -13.78 -14.33
C TRP A 11 0.43 -12.92 -15.09
N LYS A 12 0.80 -12.41 -16.28
CA LYS A 12 -0.14 -11.70 -17.15
C LYS A 12 -1.32 -12.59 -17.57
N ILE A 13 -1.08 -13.87 -17.85
CA ILE A 13 -2.14 -14.85 -18.11
C ILE A 13 -2.99 -15.09 -16.86
N SER A 14 -2.38 -15.17 -15.67
CA SER A 14 -3.09 -15.31 -14.39
C SER A 14 -4.04 -14.12 -14.11
N GLN A 15 -3.68 -12.92 -14.55
CA GLN A 15 -4.47 -11.70 -14.40
C GLN A 15 -5.72 -11.65 -15.31
N LYS A 16 -5.77 -12.43 -16.39
CA LYS A 16 -6.88 -12.43 -17.37
C LYS A 16 -7.96 -13.51 -17.10
N ARG A 17 -7.86 -14.29 -16.01
CA ARG A 17 -8.70 -15.47 -15.79
C ARG A 17 -10.00 -15.15 -15.03
N LYS A 18 -11.02 -15.99 -15.24
CA LYS A 18 -12.33 -15.91 -14.57
C LYS A 18 -12.20 -16.15 -13.06
N VAL A 19 -13.14 -15.57 -12.30
CA VAL A 19 -13.22 -15.42 -10.82
C VAL A 19 -12.96 -16.69 -9.98
N PHE A 20 -13.04 -17.89 -10.57
CA PHE A 20 -12.93 -19.19 -9.85
C PHE A 20 -11.60 -19.93 -10.05
N GLN A 21 -10.63 -19.35 -10.77
CA GLN A 21 -9.30 -19.94 -10.89
C GLN A 21 -8.33 -19.27 -9.91
N PRO A 22 -7.56 -20.03 -9.11
CA PRO A 22 -6.59 -19.45 -8.19
C PRO A 22 -5.56 -18.64 -8.98
N HIS A 23 -5.30 -17.42 -8.53
CA HIS A 23 -4.19 -16.63 -9.05
C HIS A 23 -2.88 -17.29 -8.68
N PHE A 24 -1.85 -17.06 -9.50
CA PHE A 24 -0.51 -17.40 -9.09
C PHE A 24 -0.12 -16.51 -7.90
N THR A 25 0.11 -17.13 -6.75
CA THR A 25 0.53 -16.46 -5.52
C THR A 25 1.98 -16.80 -5.25
N LEU A 26 2.82 -15.78 -5.10
CA LEU A 26 4.17 -15.95 -4.59
C LEU A 26 4.11 -16.00 -3.06
N SER A 27 4.88 -16.91 -2.46
CA SER A 27 5.20 -16.77 -1.05
C SER A 27 6.05 -15.51 -0.85
N VAL A 28 6.01 -14.94 0.36
CA VAL A 28 6.83 -13.77 0.71
C VAL A 28 8.33 -14.05 0.49
N GLU A 29 8.80 -15.24 0.87
CA GLU A 29 10.20 -15.62 0.68
C GLU A 29 10.56 -15.74 -0.80
N SER A 30 9.69 -16.35 -1.61
CA SER A 30 9.88 -16.44 -3.06
C SER A 30 9.91 -15.05 -3.72
N LEU A 31 9.11 -14.10 -3.21
CA LEU A 31 9.11 -12.73 -3.68
C LEU A 31 10.46 -12.05 -3.38
N PHE A 32 10.99 -12.19 -2.16
CA PHE A 32 12.27 -11.59 -1.80
C PHE A 32 13.43 -12.15 -2.64
N HIS A 33 13.51 -13.48 -2.81
CA HIS A 33 14.51 -14.09 -3.67
C HIS A 33 14.39 -13.64 -5.13
N PHE A 34 13.16 -13.48 -5.62
CA PHE A 34 12.92 -13.02 -6.97
C PHE A 34 13.40 -11.58 -7.16
N CYS A 35 13.07 -10.68 -6.24
CA CYS A 35 13.54 -9.30 -6.24
C CYS A 35 15.06 -9.21 -6.16
N GLU A 36 15.69 -10.00 -5.29
CA GLU A 36 17.14 -10.05 -5.15
C GLU A 36 17.84 -10.56 -6.41
N ALA A 37 17.31 -11.59 -7.05
CA ALA A 37 17.85 -12.09 -8.31
C ALA A 37 17.78 -11.02 -9.42
N ILE A 38 16.70 -10.25 -9.48
CA ILE A 38 16.55 -9.14 -10.43
C ILE A 38 17.54 -8.01 -10.10
N ASP A 39 17.65 -7.63 -8.82
CA ASP A 39 18.54 -6.56 -8.34
C ASP A 39 20.01 -6.85 -8.67
N VAL A 40 20.46 -8.09 -8.44
CA VAL A 40 21.81 -8.56 -8.82
C VAL A 40 22.00 -8.51 -10.34
N CYS A 41 21.00 -8.94 -11.12
CA CYS A 41 21.06 -8.90 -12.58
C CYS A 41 21.11 -7.47 -13.14
N CYS A 42 20.63 -6.48 -12.40
CA CYS A 42 20.58 -5.07 -12.81
C CYS A 42 21.70 -4.22 -12.20
N ASN A 43 22.70 -4.84 -11.56
CA ASN A 43 23.77 -4.15 -10.83
C ASN A 43 23.26 -3.11 -9.81
N ARG A 44 22.10 -3.37 -9.19
CA ARG A 44 21.43 -2.46 -8.23
C ARG A 44 21.07 -1.08 -8.80
N CYS A 45 21.00 -0.97 -10.12
CA CYS A 45 20.60 0.24 -10.82
C CYS A 45 19.22 0.04 -11.47
N TYR A 46 18.53 1.15 -11.73
CA TYR A 46 17.36 1.12 -12.58
C TYR A 46 17.72 0.60 -13.97
N SER A 47 16.89 -0.29 -14.48
CA SER A 47 16.96 -0.80 -15.84
C SER A 47 15.55 -1.20 -16.31
N PRO A 48 15.32 -1.33 -17.62
CA PRO A 48 14.07 -1.88 -18.15
C PRO A 48 13.76 -3.27 -17.57
N ILE A 49 14.81 -4.05 -17.27
CA ILE A 49 14.69 -5.37 -16.65
C ILE A 49 14.16 -5.26 -15.22
N ALA A 50 14.67 -4.32 -14.44
CA ALA A 50 14.21 -4.07 -13.08
C ALA A 50 12.74 -3.61 -13.07
N LYS A 51 12.35 -2.76 -14.02
CA LYS A 51 10.95 -2.37 -14.23
C LYS A 51 10.05 -3.56 -14.54
N ILE A 52 10.42 -4.38 -15.53
CA ILE A 52 9.66 -5.60 -15.88
C ILE A 52 9.58 -6.53 -14.67
N GLY A 53 10.67 -6.66 -13.91
CA GLY A 53 10.72 -7.42 -12.66
C GLY A 53 9.71 -6.94 -11.63
N LEU A 54 9.65 -5.62 -11.37
CA LEU A 54 8.68 -5.04 -10.46
C LEU A 54 7.24 -5.21 -10.96
N GLU A 55 6.98 -4.98 -12.25
CA GLU A 55 5.65 -5.26 -12.83
C GLU A 55 5.23 -6.72 -12.61
N ALA A 56 6.16 -7.64 -12.79
CA ALA A 56 5.95 -9.06 -12.61
C ALA A 56 5.58 -9.39 -11.13
N VAL A 57 6.29 -8.80 -10.15
CA VAL A 57 5.93 -8.88 -8.72
C VAL A 57 4.52 -8.33 -8.47
N LEU A 58 4.21 -7.15 -9.00
CA LEU A 58 2.92 -6.49 -8.79
C LEU A 58 1.76 -7.20 -9.50
N MET A 59 2.01 -8.06 -10.48
CA MET A 59 0.98 -8.94 -11.06
C MET A 59 0.65 -10.13 -10.16
N SER A 60 1.46 -10.45 -9.15
CA SER A 60 1.13 -11.46 -8.15
C SER A 60 0.12 -10.93 -7.13
N THR A 61 -0.63 -11.83 -6.49
CA THR A 61 -1.55 -11.44 -5.41
C THR A 61 -0.77 -10.79 -4.25
N PRO A 62 -1.24 -9.63 -3.72
CA PRO A 62 -0.68 -8.98 -2.54
C PRO A 62 -0.42 -9.97 -1.40
N PRO A 63 0.83 -10.13 -0.93
CA PRO A 63 1.18 -11.13 0.05
C PRO A 63 0.73 -10.70 1.44
N VAL A 64 -0.15 -11.51 1.99
CA VAL A 64 -0.68 -11.40 3.36
C VAL A 64 0.43 -11.47 4.43
N GLY A 65 1.51 -12.19 4.16
CA GLY A 65 2.58 -12.43 5.12
C GLY A 65 3.64 -11.32 5.23
N ILE A 66 3.55 -10.25 4.42
CA ILE A 66 4.60 -9.20 4.40
C ILE A 66 4.76 -8.49 5.75
N ILE A 67 3.67 -8.41 6.52
CA ILE A 67 3.64 -7.79 7.86
C ILE A 67 4.44 -8.60 8.89
N HIS A 68 4.57 -9.91 8.69
CA HIS A 68 5.26 -10.83 9.61
C HIS A 68 6.62 -11.28 9.08
N ALA A 69 7.08 -10.66 8.00
CA ALA A 69 8.31 -11.02 7.34
C ALA A 69 9.54 -10.43 8.06
N ASP A 70 10.71 -10.94 7.70
CA ASP A 70 11.97 -10.41 8.22
C ASP A 70 12.11 -8.91 7.88
N HIS A 71 12.47 -8.12 8.89
CA HIS A 71 12.53 -6.67 8.80
C HIS A 71 13.52 -6.19 7.73
N GLU A 72 14.72 -6.76 7.69
CA GLU A 72 15.76 -6.36 6.73
C GLU A 72 15.34 -6.70 5.30
N LYS A 73 14.73 -7.87 5.09
CA LYS A 73 14.18 -8.26 3.78
C LYS A 73 13.06 -7.34 3.32
N VAL A 74 12.14 -6.96 4.21
CA VAL A 74 11.06 -6.02 3.90
C VAL A 74 11.62 -4.65 3.52
N LEU A 75 12.55 -4.11 4.31
CA LEU A 75 13.16 -2.81 4.03
C LEU A 75 13.92 -2.82 2.70
N LYS A 76 14.73 -3.85 2.44
CA LYS A 76 15.47 -4.02 1.18
C LYS A 76 14.52 -4.08 -0.01
N PHE A 77 13.44 -4.86 0.10
CA PHE A 77 12.42 -4.96 -0.94
C PHE A 77 11.74 -3.62 -1.20
N LEU A 78 11.30 -2.91 -0.15
CA LEU A 78 10.58 -1.65 -0.29
C LEU A 78 11.46 -0.57 -0.91
N ASN A 79 12.71 -0.43 -0.44
CA ASN A 79 13.67 0.49 -1.02
C ASN A 79 13.92 0.21 -2.51
N TRP A 80 14.11 -1.06 -2.87
CA TRP A 80 14.25 -1.47 -4.26
C TRP A 80 12.98 -1.14 -5.08
N ALA A 81 11.81 -1.56 -4.63
CA ALA A 81 10.55 -1.40 -5.36
C ALA A 81 10.17 0.09 -5.54
N ILE A 82 10.30 0.89 -4.49
CA ILE A 82 10.04 2.33 -4.53
C ILE A 82 11.02 3.00 -5.49
N SER A 83 12.32 2.69 -5.38
CA SER A 83 13.35 3.24 -6.26
C SER A 83 13.07 2.96 -7.73
N ILE A 84 12.71 1.72 -8.09
CA ILE A 84 12.34 1.37 -9.47
C ILE A 84 11.05 2.06 -9.91
N ALA A 85 10.04 2.15 -9.04
CA ALA A 85 8.78 2.82 -9.34
C ALA A 85 8.98 4.32 -9.63
N VAL A 86 9.71 5.03 -8.77
CA VAL A 86 10.01 6.46 -8.93
C VAL A 86 10.87 6.70 -10.18
N GLN A 87 11.91 5.91 -10.39
CA GLN A 87 12.79 6.05 -11.56
C GLN A 87 12.09 5.72 -12.88
N SER A 88 11.09 4.83 -12.88
CA SER A 88 10.27 4.57 -14.07
C SER A 88 9.48 5.79 -14.53
N GLU A 89 8.99 6.61 -13.59
CA GLU A 89 8.22 7.82 -13.92
C GLU A 89 9.14 8.98 -14.36
N THR A 90 10.32 9.12 -13.78
CA THR A 90 11.28 10.18 -14.16
C THR A 90 12.01 9.89 -15.47
N SER A 91 12.26 8.61 -15.78
CA SER A 91 12.89 8.18 -17.04
C SER A 91 11.91 8.17 -18.23
N GLY A 92 10.60 8.13 -17.98
CA GLY A 92 9.56 8.19 -19.02
C GLY A 92 9.56 9.47 -19.86
N THR A 93 10.23 10.54 -19.41
CA THR A 93 10.36 11.81 -20.15
C THR A 93 11.53 11.81 -21.15
N ARG A 94 12.38 10.79 -21.16
CA ARG A 94 13.45 10.63 -22.15
C ARG A 94 13.09 9.47 -23.08
N HIS A 95 12.52 9.82 -24.23
CA HIS A 95 12.34 8.91 -25.36
C HIS A 95 13.64 8.15 -25.64
N VAL A 96 13.69 6.86 -25.30
CA VAL A 96 14.64 5.93 -25.90
C VAL A 96 13.82 4.80 -26.47
N GLN A 97 13.60 4.92 -27.77
CA GLN A 97 13.31 3.80 -28.63
C GLN A 97 14.50 2.86 -28.52
N ASP A 98 14.34 1.75 -27.79
CA ASP A 98 15.34 0.68 -27.80
C ASP A 98 14.67 -0.65 -28.11
N ASP A 99 15.18 -1.27 -29.18
CA ASP A 99 14.72 -2.50 -29.80
C ASP A 99 15.06 -3.71 -28.92
N CYS A 100 14.27 -3.93 -27.87
CA CYS A 100 14.27 -5.22 -27.17
C CYS A 100 12.86 -5.80 -27.07
N CYS A 101 12.60 -6.73 -27.99
CA CYS A 101 11.51 -7.70 -28.02
C CYS A 101 10.10 -7.14 -28.26
N ASN A 102 9.51 -7.57 -29.38
CA ASN A 102 8.12 -7.39 -29.77
C ASN A 102 7.12 -7.82 -28.68
N LEU A 103 6.83 -6.91 -27.74
CA LEU A 103 5.78 -7.05 -26.72
C LEU A 103 4.61 -6.08 -26.96
N LYS A 104 4.46 -5.58 -28.19
CA LYS A 104 3.38 -4.65 -28.60
C LYS A 104 2.01 -5.31 -28.81
N VAL A 105 1.85 -6.62 -28.57
CA VAL A 105 0.63 -7.34 -29.01
C VAL A 105 -0.56 -7.26 -28.04
N PHE A 106 -0.41 -6.76 -26.81
CA PHE A 106 -1.56 -6.69 -25.89
C PHE A 106 -1.50 -5.46 -24.98
N SER A 107 -1.58 -4.29 -25.58
CA SER A 107 -1.89 -3.02 -24.90
C SER A 107 -3.38 -2.76 -25.04
N GLU A 108 -4.17 -3.19 -24.07
CA GLU A 108 -5.59 -2.81 -23.96
C GLU A 108 -5.90 -2.32 -22.54
N GLU A 109 -6.59 -1.17 -22.54
CA GLU A 109 -7.29 -0.44 -21.49
C GLU A 109 -6.45 0.22 -20.38
N GLU A 110 -6.04 1.44 -20.69
CA GLU A 110 -5.49 2.46 -19.78
C GLU A 110 -6.49 2.86 -18.71
N GLY A 111 -6.30 2.34 -17.51
CA GLY A 111 -6.89 2.86 -16.28
C GLY A 111 -5.84 2.84 -15.17
N GLU A 112 -5.38 4.02 -14.76
CA GLU A 112 -4.26 4.28 -13.82
C GLU A 112 -2.91 3.66 -14.22
N ASN A 113 -2.08 4.47 -14.87
CA ASN A 113 -0.91 4.02 -15.62
C ASN A 113 0.40 3.94 -14.83
N SER A 114 0.56 4.64 -13.71
CA SER A 114 1.86 4.76 -13.04
C SER A 114 2.24 3.52 -12.22
N LEU A 115 3.53 3.21 -12.20
CA LEU A 115 4.07 2.10 -11.42
C LEU A 115 3.95 2.37 -9.91
N ILE A 116 4.04 3.65 -9.52
CA ILE A 116 3.83 4.13 -8.16
C ILE A 116 2.41 3.80 -7.67
N SER A 117 1.38 4.08 -8.48
CA SER A 117 -0.02 3.78 -8.13
C SER A 117 -0.25 2.29 -7.93
N LYS A 118 0.33 1.45 -8.81
CA LYS A 118 0.23 -0.01 -8.71
C LYS A 118 0.94 -0.54 -7.47
N LEU A 119 2.13 -0.02 -7.16
CA LEU A 119 2.87 -0.38 -5.96
C LEU A 119 2.11 0.02 -4.69
N LEU A 120 1.57 1.24 -4.62
CA LEU A 120 0.78 1.71 -3.50
C LEU A 120 -0.42 0.80 -3.24
N ARG A 121 -1.23 0.53 -4.27
CA ARG A 121 -2.39 -0.37 -4.17
C ARG A 121 -2.01 -1.76 -3.68
N TRP A 122 -0.92 -2.30 -4.20
CA TRP A 122 -0.45 -3.64 -3.87
C TRP A 122 0.03 -3.73 -2.41
N LEU A 123 0.76 -2.72 -1.93
CA LEU A 123 1.20 -2.64 -0.54
C LEU A 123 0.03 -2.43 0.43
N THR A 124 -0.86 -1.49 0.12
CA THR A 124 -2.08 -1.23 0.89
C THR A 124 -2.94 -2.49 1.03
N ALA A 125 -3.14 -3.22 -0.07
CA ALA A 125 -3.88 -4.47 -0.04
C ALA A 125 -3.16 -5.55 0.79
N SER A 126 -1.82 -5.63 0.71
CA SER A 126 -1.03 -6.56 1.53
C SER A 126 -1.19 -6.25 3.03
N ALA A 127 -1.19 -4.96 3.40
CA ALA A 127 -1.38 -4.50 4.78
C ALA A 127 -2.77 -4.88 5.32
N ILE A 128 -3.83 -4.55 4.58
CA ILE A 128 -5.20 -4.83 5.02
C ILE A 128 -5.44 -6.34 5.11
N LEU A 129 -5.08 -7.09 4.07
CA LEU A 129 -5.26 -8.55 4.06
C LEU A 129 -4.41 -9.24 5.12
N GLY A 130 -3.19 -8.77 5.35
CA GLY A 130 -2.28 -9.27 6.37
C GLY A 130 -2.89 -9.17 7.76
N LYS A 131 -3.36 -7.97 8.13
CA LYS A 131 -4.04 -7.72 9.41
C LYS A 131 -5.28 -8.60 9.57
N ILE A 132 -6.13 -8.66 8.54
CA ILE A 132 -7.34 -9.47 8.59
C ILE A 132 -7.02 -10.96 8.75
N SER A 133 -6.03 -11.47 8.03
CA SER A 133 -5.62 -12.87 8.10
C SER A 133 -5.01 -13.24 9.45
N TYR A 134 -4.18 -12.37 10.02
CA TYR A 134 -3.60 -12.55 11.36
C TYR A 134 -4.70 -12.73 12.41
N ASN A 135 -5.66 -11.80 12.42
CA ASN A 135 -6.78 -11.84 13.35
C ASN A 135 -7.72 -13.04 13.11
N LEU A 136 -7.92 -13.47 11.86
CA LEU A 136 -8.68 -14.69 11.54
C LEU A 136 -8.03 -15.96 12.10
N LYS A 137 -6.70 -16.11 11.95
CA LYS A 137 -5.95 -17.27 12.49
C LYS A 137 -6.09 -17.40 14.01
N ARG A 138 -6.23 -16.26 14.69
CA ARG A 138 -6.26 -16.22 16.16
C ARG A 138 -7.66 -16.55 16.74
N PHE A 139 -8.75 -16.34 15.99
CA PHE A 139 -10.10 -16.40 16.58
C PHE A 139 -11.21 -17.10 15.78
N TYR A 140 -10.91 -17.75 14.65
CA TYR A 140 -11.82 -18.63 13.88
C TYR A 140 -13.18 -18.05 13.40
N SER A 141 -13.56 -16.82 13.74
CA SER A 141 -14.82 -16.21 13.29
C SER A 141 -14.69 -14.69 13.08
N LEU A 142 -14.82 -14.27 11.82
CA LEU A 142 -15.07 -12.87 11.44
C LEU A 142 -16.45 -12.82 10.78
N ASP A 143 -17.41 -12.20 11.46
CA ASP A 143 -18.68 -11.84 10.84
C ASP A 143 -18.48 -10.59 9.97
N ARG A 144 -18.03 -10.80 8.73
CA ARG A 144 -17.74 -9.73 7.76
C ARG A 144 -18.97 -8.87 7.47
N SER A 145 -20.18 -9.34 7.75
CA SER A 145 -21.40 -8.55 7.57
C SER A 145 -21.48 -7.33 8.50
N LYS A 146 -20.69 -7.32 9.58
CA LYS A 146 -20.60 -6.21 10.55
C LYS A 146 -19.55 -5.16 10.21
N LEU A 147 -18.71 -5.41 9.20
CA LEU A 147 -17.66 -4.49 8.77
C LEU A 147 -18.24 -3.42 7.83
N VAL A 148 -19.00 -2.49 8.40
CA VAL A 148 -19.70 -1.45 7.63
C VAL A 148 -18.78 -0.28 7.29
N ASN A 149 -17.97 0.16 8.25
CA ASN A 149 -17.07 1.30 8.12
C ASN A 149 -15.68 0.98 8.68
N LEU A 150 -14.74 1.91 8.48
CA LEU A 150 -13.37 1.77 8.98
C LEU A 150 -13.32 1.65 10.50
N GLN A 151 -14.20 2.35 11.23
CA GLN A 151 -14.25 2.22 12.69
C GLN A 151 -14.58 0.78 13.13
N CYS A 152 -15.56 0.12 12.51
CA CYS A 152 -15.90 -1.27 12.80
C CYS A 152 -14.71 -2.21 12.54
N LEU A 153 -13.91 -1.91 11.50
CA LEU A 153 -12.72 -2.68 11.17
C LEU A 153 -11.59 -2.48 12.19
N LEU A 154 -11.38 -1.25 12.67
CA LEU A 154 -10.40 -0.93 13.71
C LEU A 154 -10.81 -1.52 15.07
N ALA A 155 -12.07 -1.37 15.49
CA ALA A 155 -12.56 -1.94 16.74
C ALA A 155 -12.40 -3.47 16.79
N TRP A 156 -12.54 -4.14 15.65
CA TRP A 156 -12.29 -5.58 15.53
C TRP A 156 -10.81 -5.95 15.74
N ASP A 157 -9.89 -5.06 15.38
CA ASP A 157 -8.45 -5.20 15.66
C ASP A 157 -8.18 -5.01 17.18
N GLU A 158 -8.87 -4.07 17.85
CA GLU A 158 -8.69 -3.78 19.30
C GLU A 158 -9.19 -4.88 20.23
N GLU A 159 -10.37 -5.46 19.96
CA GLU A 159 -11.09 -6.37 20.88
C GLU A 159 -10.29 -7.61 21.31
N ARG A 160 -9.11 -7.84 20.72
CA ARG A 160 -8.46 -9.14 20.74
C ARG A 160 -6.94 -9.10 20.91
N TYR A 161 -6.39 -7.96 21.35
CA TYR A 161 -4.96 -7.67 21.44
C TYR A 161 -4.29 -8.02 22.80
N PHE A 162 -4.93 -8.76 23.71
CA PHE A 162 -4.37 -9.01 25.06
C PHE A 162 -3.04 -9.79 25.15
N ASP A 163 -2.40 -10.13 24.03
CA ASP A 163 -1.09 -10.81 24.04
C ASP A 163 -0.43 -10.69 22.65
N SER A 164 0.60 -9.86 22.44
CA SER A 164 1.77 -10.16 21.57
C SER A 164 2.70 -8.96 21.29
N ASN A 165 3.96 -9.12 21.72
CA ASN A 165 5.28 -8.76 21.16
C ASN A 165 5.52 -7.42 20.41
N LYS A 166 6.49 -6.66 20.95
CA LYS A 166 7.09 -5.42 20.39
C LYS A 166 7.76 -5.57 19.01
N GLU A 167 8.10 -6.79 18.58
CA GLU A 167 8.78 -7.01 17.29
C GLU A 167 7.92 -6.54 16.10
N PHE A 168 6.61 -6.77 16.12
CA PHE A 168 5.69 -6.43 15.02
C PHE A 168 5.55 -4.93 14.76
N ALA A 169 5.85 -4.09 15.75
CA ALA A 169 5.72 -2.65 15.62
C ALA A 169 6.69 -2.07 14.58
N CYS A 170 7.85 -2.70 14.36
CA CYS A 170 8.86 -2.21 13.43
C CYS A 170 8.56 -2.54 11.96
N GLN A 171 7.95 -3.70 11.66
CA GLN A 171 7.55 -4.00 10.27
C GLN A 171 6.32 -3.20 9.86
N GLU A 172 5.35 -3.04 10.77
CA GLU A 172 4.15 -2.24 10.54
C GLU A 172 4.50 -0.77 10.29
N SER A 173 5.49 -0.23 11.02
CA SER A 173 5.96 1.14 10.84
C SER A 173 6.62 1.37 9.46
N ILE A 174 7.47 0.46 9.01
CA ILE A 174 8.12 0.56 7.68
C ILE A 174 7.09 0.52 6.56
N LEU A 175 6.12 -0.39 6.64
CA LEU A 175 5.05 -0.49 5.66
C LEU A 175 4.19 0.78 5.67
N ALA A 176 3.85 1.30 6.85
CA ALA A 176 3.07 2.53 6.97
C ALA A 176 3.82 3.73 6.35
N MET A 177 5.11 3.89 6.64
CA MET A 177 5.94 4.94 6.04
C MET A 177 6.02 4.82 4.51
N SER A 178 6.21 3.60 4.01
CA SER A 178 6.30 3.35 2.57
C SER A 178 4.99 3.65 1.85
N ILE A 179 3.86 3.24 2.42
CA ILE A 179 2.51 3.52 1.91
C ILE A 179 2.24 5.03 1.94
N PHE A 180 2.56 5.70 3.06
CA PHE A 180 2.38 7.15 3.20
C PHE A 180 3.22 7.92 2.18
N TYR A 181 4.51 7.57 2.04
CA TYR A 181 5.40 8.18 1.05
C TYR A 181 4.88 8.02 -0.39
N LEU A 182 4.48 6.82 -0.78
CA LEU A 182 3.92 6.56 -2.10
C LEU A 182 2.60 7.34 -2.33
N GLN A 183 1.77 7.51 -1.29
CA GLN A 183 0.57 8.34 -1.35
C GLN A 183 0.92 9.81 -1.58
N GLN A 184 1.96 10.33 -0.94
CA GLN A 184 2.41 11.71 -1.14
C GLN A 184 2.90 11.94 -2.57
N LEU A 185 3.62 10.99 -3.16
CA LEU A 185 4.07 11.07 -4.56
C LEU A 185 2.91 11.13 -5.56
N LEU A 186 1.80 10.47 -5.27
CA LEU A 186 0.60 10.49 -6.13
C LEU A 186 -0.31 11.71 -5.86
N GLY A 187 -0.03 12.47 -4.80
CA GLY A 187 -0.86 13.57 -4.36
C GLY A 187 -2.29 13.12 -4.02
N THR A 188 -3.27 13.94 -4.37
CA THR A 188 -4.68 13.69 -4.06
C THR A 188 -5.36 12.76 -5.07
N ASN A 189 -4.75 11.61 -5.40
CA ASN A 189 -5.47 10.58 -6.16
C ASN A 189 -6.59 9.99 -5.28
N TYR A 190 -7.77 10.59 -5.43
CA TYR A 190 -8.93 10.34 -4.59
C TYR A 190 -9.46 8.91 -4.68
N LYS A 191 -9.15 8.16 -5.75
CA LYS A 191 -9.67 6.80 -5.95
C LYS A 191 -9.08 5.79 -4.98
N LEU A 192 -7.83 5.99 -4.56
CA LEU A 192 -7.09 5.06 -3.70
C LEU A 192 -7.17 5.44 -2.22
N LEU A 193 -7.56 6.68 -1.95
CA LEU A 193 -7.43 7.28 -0.62
C LEU A 193 -8.16 6.50 0.48
N PRO A 194 -9.41 6.02 0.30
CA PRO A 194 -10.09 5.28 1.35
C PRO A 194 -9.35 4.00 1.76
N SER A 195 -8.87 3.23 0.79
CA SER A 195 -8.08 2.02 1.06
C SER A 195 -6.74 2.35 1.70
N VAL A 196 -6.04 3.38 1.21
CA VAL A 196 -4.74 3.81 1.75
C VAL A 196 -4.87 4.25 3.21
N VAL A 197 -5.85 5.11 3.52
CA VAL A 197 -6.14 5.54 4.89
C VAL A 197 -6.52 4.37 5.78
N SER A 198 -7.33 3.44 5.28
CA SER A 198 -7.70 2.23 6.02
C SER A 198 -6.48 1.37 6.36
N GLY A 199 -5.60 1.13 5.38
CA GLY A 199 -4.36 0.37 5.58
C GLY A 199 -3.40 1.05 6.55
N LEU A 200 -3.21 2.37 6.43
CA LEU A 200 -2.36 3.15 7.33
C LEU A 200 -2.88 3.12 8.76
N LEU A 201 -4.18 3.35 8.96
CA LEU A 201 -4.76 3.33 10.31
C LEU A 201 -4.70 1.94 10.93
N LEU A 202 -4.88 0.87 10.15
CA LEU A 202 -4.67 -0.51 10.65
C LEU A 202 -3.23 -0.79 11.07
N LEU A 203 -2.24 -0.30 10.32
CA LEU A 203 -0.82 -0.47 10.66
C LEU A 203 -0.42 0.39 11.87
N LEU A 204 -0.99 1.59 11.99
CA LEU A 204 -0.62 2.56 13.03
C LEU A 204 -1.49 2.49 14.29
N HIS A 205 -2.54 1.68 14.27
CA HIS A 205 -3.54 1.63 15.33
C HIS A 205 -2.93 1.41 16.72
N HIS A 206 -1.94 0.52 16.80
CA HIS A 206 -1.26 0.18 18.05
C HIS A 206 -0.39 1.31 18.60
N LEU A 207 0.21 2.14 17.73
CA LEU A 207 1.03 3.28 18.12
C LEU A 207 0.20 4.40 18.77
N SER A 208 -1.10 4.44 18.47
CA SER A 208 -2.03 5.36 19.13
C SER A 208 -2.31 4.95 20.58
N SER A 209 -2.18 3.67 20.94
CA SER A 209 -2.51 3.18 22.29
C SER A 209 -1.33 3.24 23.28
N ALA A 210 -0.09 3.28 22.79
CA ALA A 210 1.12 3.07 23.60
C ALA A 210 1.69 4.32 24.29
N GLY A 211 0.91 5.38 24.48
CA GLY A 211 1.28 6.49 25.37
C GLY A 211 1.73 7.80 24.70
N SER A 212 1.13 8.18 23.56
CA SER A 212 1.22 9.58 23.11
C SER A 212 0.09 10.39 23.74
N GLU A 213 0.39 11.12 24.81
CA GLU A 213 -0.52 12.09 25.47
C GLU A 213 -1.06 13.16 24.49
N ALA A 214 -0.41 13.32 23.33
CA ALA A 214 -0.80 14.27 22.28
C ALA A 214 -2.08 13.91 21.50
N LEU A 215 -2.65 12.71 21.70
CA LEU A 215 -3.77 12.18 20.90
C LEU A 215 -5.08 11.97 21.67
N VAL A 216 -5.08 12.14 23.01
CA VAL A 216 -6.26 11.84 23.85
C VAL A 216 -7.46 12.75 23.52
N GLY A 217 -7.22 14.00 23.10
CA GLY A 217 -8.27 14.92 22.65
C GLY A 217 -8.77 14.66 21.22
N ASP A 218 -7.93 14.06 20.37
CA ASP A 218 -8.23 13.81 18.95
C ASP A 218 -8.93 12.46 18.73
N ALA A 219 -8.88 11.53 19.70
CA ALA A 219 -9.40 10.16 19.55
C ALA A 219 -10.90 10.10 19.19
N ALA A 220 -11.74 10.92 19.83
CA ALA A 220 -13.17 10.98 19.53
C ALA A 220 -13.43 11.56 18.13
N HIS A 221 -12.62 12.52 17.69
CA HIS A 221 -12.72 13.11 16.36
C HIS A 221 -12.28 12.13 15.28
N VAL A 222 -11.15 11.44 15.49
CA VAL A 222 -10.64 10.38 14.60
C VAL A 222 -11.66 9.25 14.49
N SER A 223 -12.24 8.81 15.60
CA SER A 223 -13.32 7.83 15.62
C SER A 223 -14.52 8.26 14.75
N GLU A 224 -14.94 9.52 14.86
CA GLU A 224 -16.04 10.05 14.05
C GLU A 224 -15.70 10.15 12.56
N LEU A 225 -14.45 10.49 12.22
CA LEU A 225 -13.97 10.46 10.83
C LEU A 225 -13.95 9.04 10.28
N CYS A 226 -13.51 8.05 11.06
CA CYS A 226 -13.49 6.64 10.67
C CYS A 226 -14.90 6.06 10.40
N LYS A 227 -15.96 6.61 10.99
CA LYS A 227 -17.34 6.21 10.65
C LYS A 227 -17.77 6.63 9.26
N LYS A 228 -17.21 7.74 8.76
CA LYS A 228 -17.50 8.32 7.44
C LYS A 228 -16.72 7.63 6.32
N VAL A 229 -15.66 6.90 6.66
CA VAL A 229 -14.89 6.08 5.72
C VAL A 229 -15.45 4.67 5.69
N ARG A 230 -15.82 4.17 4.52
CA ARG A 230 -16.35 2.81 4.40
C ARG A 230 -15.29 1.76 4.69
N CYS A 231 -15.74 0.54 4.95
CA CYS A 231 -14.81 -0.57 5.05
C CYS A 231 -14.09 -0.75 3.69
N PRO A 232 -12.74 -0.86 3.68
CA PRO A 232 -11.98 -1.10 2.46
C PRO A 232 -12.47 -2.37 1.77
N VAL A 233 -12.61 -2.34 0.44
CA VAL A 233 -13.14 -3.49 -0.30
C VAL A 233 -12.22 -4.71 -0.23
N GLU A 234 -10.94 -4.53 0.11
CA GLU A 234 -9.99 -5.57 0.50
C GLU A 234 -10.48 -6.49 1.61
N ALA A 235 -11.28 -5.94 2.53
CA ALA A 235 -11.87 -6.69 3.62
C ALA A 235 -12.99 -7.64 3.14
N ASN A 236 -13.46 -7.50 1.90
CA ASN A 236 -14.45 -8.40 1.31
C ASN A 236 -13.80 -9.73 0.89
N SER A 237 -14.39 -10.86 1.26
CA SER A 237 -13.88 -12.20 0.90
C SER A 237 -13.94 -12.49 -0.61
N SER A 238 -14.79 -11.78 -1.33
CA SER A 238 -14.93 -11.87 -2.79
C SER A 238 -13.95 -10.97 -3.53
N TRP A 239 -13.21 -10.10 -2.82
CA TRP A 239 -12.23 -9.22 -3.44
C TRP A 239 -11.07 -10.00 -4.08
N ARG A 240 -10.62 -9.56 -5.25
CA ARG A 240 -9.51 -10.15 -6.00
C ARG A 240 -8.61 -9.05 -6.52
N TRP A 241 -7.30 -9.32 -6.49
CA TRP A 241 -6.29 -8.40 -7.01
C TRP A 241 -6.31 -8.35 -8.54
N ALA A 242 -6.29 -7.14 -9.08
CA ALA A 242 -6.13 -6.88 -10.51
C ALA A 242 -5.01 -5.85 -10.75
N PHE A 243 -4.03 -6.21 -11.58
CA PHE A 243 -2.90 -5.33 -11.90
C PHE A 243 -3.27 -4.20 -12.89
N TYR A 244 -4.12 -4.49 -13.87
CA TYR A 244 -4.38 -3.58 -15.00
C TYR A 244 -5.53 -2.60 -14.77
N GLN A 245 -6.46 -2.90 -13.87
CA GLN A 245 -7.66 -2.09 -13.71
C GLN A 245 -7.65 -1.34 -12.38
N PRO A 246 -7.99 -0.04 -12.36
CA PRO A 246 -8.42 0.68 -11.15
C PRO A 246 -9.57 -0.07 -10.50
N TRP A 247 -9.63 0.02 -9.18
CA TRP A 247 -10.61 -0.71 -8.40
C TRP A 247 -12.00 -0.22 -8.81
N LYS A 248 -12.83 -1.12 -9.35
CA LYS A 248 -14.25 -0.86 -9.54
C LYS A 248 -14.96 -1.51 -8.37
N ASP A 249 -15.31 -0.71 -7.37
CA ASP A 249 -16.28 -1.14 -6.38
C ASP A 249 -17.66 -1.16 -7.04
N HIS A 250 -18.02 -2.31 -7.62
CA HIS A 250 -19.32 -2.52 -8.24
C HIS A 250 -20.48 -2.55 -7.22
N SER A 251 -20.17 -2.50 -5.91
CA SER A 251 -21.16 -2.60 -4.84
C SER A 251 -21.67 -1.25 -4.31
N SER A 252 -21.04 -0.13 -4.69
CA SER A 252 -21.39 1.18 -4.12
C SER A 252 -21.82 2.22 -5.16
N ASN A 253 -23.12 2.29 -5.41
CA ASN A 253 -23.74 3.49 -5.96
C ASN A 253 -23.83 4.55 -4.86
N LEU A 254 -22.69 5.09 -4.42
CA LEU A 254 -22.70 6.23 -3.49
C LEU A 254 -23.26 7.46 -4.18
N ARG A 255 -24.04 8.24 -3.43
CA ARG A 255 -24.39 9.61 -3.84
C ARG A 255 -23.14 10.47 -3.82
N ASP A 256 -23.12 11.49 -4.67
CA ASP A 256 -21.93 12.36 -4.78
C ASP A 256 -21.64 13.09 -3.46
N SER A 257 -22.65 13.37 -2.64
CA SER A 257 -22.48 13.92 -1.29
C SER A 257 -21.69 12.98 -0.36
N GLU A 258 -22.01 11.70 -0.38
CA GLU A 258 -21.35 10.68 0.46
C GLU A 258 -19.90 10.47 0.04
N LYS A 259 -19.62 10.53 -1.28
CA LYS A 259 -18.25 10.49 -1.79
C LYS A 259 -17.45 11.67 -1.29
N VAL A 260 -17.98 12.90 -1.37
CA VAL A 260 -17.28 14.10 -0.90
C VAL A 260 -16.99 14.03 0.60
N GLU A 261 -17.94 13.56 1.40
CA GLU A 261 -17.77 13.38 2.85
C GLU A 261 -16.71 12.33 3.19
N GLU A 262 -16.73 11.17 2.53
CA GLU A 262 -15.73 10.11 2.69
C GLU A 262 -14.33 10.63 2.32
N MET A 263 -14.23 11.38 1.22
CA MET A 263 -12.97 11.94 0.75
C MET A 263 -12.40 12.99 1.71
N HIS A 264 -13.24 13.90 2.21
CA HIS A 264 -12.84 14.88 3.21
C HIS A 264 -12.40 14.20 4.51
N ALA A 265 -13.12 13.16 4.95
CA ALA A 265 -12.72 12.39 6.12
C ALA A 265 -11.36 11.71 5.92
N CYS A 266 -11.11 11.13 4.75
CA CYS A 266 -9.83 10.52 4.41
C CYS A 266 -8.68 11.54 4.44
N GLN A 267 -8.88 12.76 3.93
CA GLN A 267 -7.86 13.82 3.98
C GLN A 267 -7.51 14.24 5.40
N LEU A 268 -8.52 14.42 6.26
CA LEU A 268 -8.30 14.74 7.67
C LEU A 268 -7.59 13.60 8.42
N LEU A 269 -7.95 12.35 8.12
CA LEU A 269 -7.28 11.18 8.69
C LEU A 269 -5.83 11.06 8.21
N LEU A 270 -5.51 11.44 6.97
CA LEU A 270 -4.11 11.49 6.50
C LEU A 270 -3.27 12.53 7.25
N LEU A 271 -3.84 13.69 7.59
CA LEU A 271 -3.16 14.68 8.42
C LEU A 271 -2.84 14.11 9.80
N PHE A 272 -3.79 13.36 10.38
CA PHE A 272 -3.58 12.66 11.64
C PHE A 272 -2.46 11.61 11.53
N VAL A 273 -2.47 10.81 10.46
CA VAL A 273 -1.40 9.84 10.18
C VAL A 273 -0.04 10.54 10.03
N SER A 274 0.03 11.67 9.33
CA SER A 274 1.27 12.44 9.20
C SER A 274 1.81 12.89 10.56
N LYS A 275 0.94 13.43 11.43
CA LYS A 275 1.30 13.80 12.81
C LYS A 275 1.81 12.60 13.62
N MET A 276 1.19 11.43 13.47
CA MET A 276 1.63 10.20 14.13
C MET A 276 3.00 9.73 13.64
N LEU A 277 3.26 9.79 12.34
CA LEU A 277 4.53 9.38 11.74
C LEU A 277 5.66 10.36 12.07
N GLY A 278 5.39 11.67 12.02
CA GLY A 278 6.39 12.72 12.29
C GLY A 278 6.73 12.90 13.77
N GLY A 279 5.78 12.61 14.68
CA GLY A 279 5.99 12.77 16.13
C GLY A 279 6.69 11.60 16.82
N ASN A 280 6.87 10.46 16.15
CA ASN A 280 7.38 9.25 16.77
C ASN A 280 8.87 9.00 16.42
N SER A 281 9.71 8.89 17.45
CA SER A 281 11.17 8.68 17.29
C SER A 281 11.55 7.35 16.62
N LEU A 282 10.68 6.34 16.69
CA LEU A 282 10.87 5.04 16.03
C LEU A 282 10.95 5.14 14.50
N PHE A 283 10.39 6.21 13.92
CA PHE A 283 10.33 6.40 12.46
C PHE A 283 11.51 7.21 11.91
N SER A 284 12.33 7.81 12.79
CA SER A 284 13.47 8.64 12.37
C SER A 284 14.66 7.84 11.82
N GLY A 285 14.68 6.51 12.01
CA GLY A 285 15.78 5.63 11.60
C GLY A 285 15.54 4.84 10.31
N VAL A 286 14.32 4.85 9.77
CA VAL A 286 13.92 4.00 8.62
C VAL A 286 14.25 4.65 7.27
N PHE A 287 14.24 5.98 7.23
CA PHE A 287 14.81 6.78 6.17
C PHE A 287 15.66 7.86 6.84
N SER A 288 16.85 8.18 6.31
CA SER A 288 17.56 9.34 6.85
C SER A 288 16.66 10.57 6.63
N ILE A 289 16.43 11.35 7.68
CA ILE A 289 15.63 12.58 7.61
C ILE A 289 16.12 13.48 6.47
N GLU A 290 17.42 13.48 6.18
CA GLU A 290 18.01 14.21 5.05
C GLU A 290 17.56 13.72 3.66
N GLU A 291 17.29 12.42 3.48
CA GLU A 291 16.75 11.87 2.23
C GLU A 291 15.26 12.19 2.09
N VAL A 292 14.50 12.14 3.19
CA VAL A 292 13.06 12.50 3.23
C VAL A 292 12.86 14.00 2.98
N GLU A 293 13.73 14.85 3.54
CA GLU A 293 13.71 16.31 3.32
C GLU A 293 14.14 16.70 1.90
N LYS A 294 15.12 15.99 1.31
CA LYS A 294 15.46 16.16 -0.12
C LYS A 294 14.32 15.81 -1.08
N LEU A 295 13.34 15.02 -0.62
CA LEU A 295 12.19 14.56 -1.40
C LEU A 295 10.93 15.44 -1.24
N GLY A 296 11.00 16.57 -0.53
CA GLY A 296 9.91 17.57 -0.46
C GLY A 296 8.69 17.13 0.35
N VAL A 297 8.81 16.09 1.17
CA VAL A 297 7.73 15.38 1.90
C VAL A 297 6.86 16.29 2.79
N PHE A 298 7.39 17.43 3.24
CA PHE A 298 6.68 18.39 4.10
C PHE A 298 6.29 19.70 3.40
N GLU A 299 6.56 19.87 2.10
CA GLU A 299 6.21 21.11 1.38
C GLU A 299 4.69 21.34 1.35
N TRP A 300 3.90 20.28 1.22
CA TRP A 300 2.44 20.39 1.20
C TRP A 300 1.87 20.82 2.57
N GLU A 301 2.41 20.34 3.69
CA GLU A 301 2.03 20.79 5.04
C GLU A 301 2.40 22.25 5.27
N ARG A 302 3.59 22.66 4.80
CA ARG A 302 4.00 24.07 4.83
C ARG A 302 3.09 24.95 3.99
N SER A 303 2.65 24.47 2.82
CA SER A 303 1.74 25.23 1.94
C SER A 303 0.37 25.51 2.58
N ILE A 304 -0.13 24.59 3.41
CA ILE A 304 -1.39 24.74 4.15
C ILE A 304 -1.22 25.74 5.31
N LEU A 305 -0.06 25.75 5.96
CA LEU A 305 0.24 26.68 7.04
C LEU A 305 0.51 28.10 6.51
N THR A 306 1.08 28.24 5.30
CA THR A 306 1.32 29.53 4.65
C THR A 306 0.09 30.15 3.97
N LEU A 307 -1.03 29.42 3.86
CA LEU A 307 -2.31 29.95 3.37
C LEU A 307 -3.09 30.77 4.42
N LYS A 308 -2.49 30.96 5.61
CA LYS A 308 -2.98 31.86 6.67
C LYS A 308 -1.99 33.01 6.89
N GLU A 309 -1.76 33.84 5.87
CA GLU A 309 -1.32 35.23 6.03
C GLU A 309 -2.03 36.13 5.01
#